data_AF-A0A0M1JMU8-F1
#
_entry.id   AF-A0A0M1JMU8-F1
#
_cell.length_a   1.000
_cell.length_b   1.000
_cell.length_c   1.000
_cell.angle_alpha   90.00
_cell.angle_beta   90.00
_cell.angle_gamma   90.00
#
_symmetry.space_group_name_H-M   'P 1'
#
loop_
_entity.id
_entity.type
_entity.pdbx_description
1 polymer ?
#
loop_
_entity_poly.entity_id
_entity_poly.type
_entity_poly.pdbx_seq_one_letter_code
_entity_poly.pdbx_strand_id
1 'polypeptide(L)'
;KLQGYRLRGETYELITDNLSEPLQLRLAVEDKLIGFYRLDTGEKLLIPSELATALEQAQAQAEQERQRREELEAQLARYRQQFGELPE
;
A
#
# COMPACT_ATOMS: atom_id res chain seq x y z
N LYS A 1 18.51 19.38 5.83
CA LYS A 1 17.26 20.15 6.10
C LYS A 1 16.57 20.35 4.75
N LEU A 2 15.32 19.90 4.59
CA LEU A 2 14.54 20.10 3.37
C LEU A 2 14.18 21.59 3.23
N GLN A 3 14.34 22.14 2.04
CA GLN A 3 13.94 23.51 1.70
C GLN A 3 13.09 23.42 0.44
N GLY A 4 11.85 23.89 0.53
CA GLY A 4 10.97 24.02 -0.63
C GLY A 4 10.71 25.50 -0.91
N TYR A 5 10.38 25.81 -2.15
CA TYR A 5 9.91 27.14 -2.54
C TYR A 5 8.61 27.00 -3.30
N ARG A 6 7.66 27.90 -3.04
CA ARG A 6 6.41 28.03 -3.80
C ARG A 6 6.44 29.33 -4.58
N LEU A 7 6.01 29.27 -5.84
CA LEU A 7 5.86 30.46 -6.65
C LEU A 7 4.55 31.16 -6.28
N ARG A 8 4.62 32.43 -5.85
CA ARG A 8 3.46 33.30 -5.67
C ARG A 8 3.66 34.57 -6.50
N GLY A 9 2.82 34.74 -7.52
CA GLY A 9 3.02 35.78 -8.53
C GLY A 9 4.34 35.54 -9.26
N GLU A 10 5.29 36.46 -9.11
CA GLU A 10 6.63 36.40 -9.73
C GLU A 10 7.75 36.13 -8.72
N THR A 11 7.43 35.87 -7.44
CA THR A 11 8.44 35.65 -6.39
C THR A 11 8.34 34.26 -5.80
N TYR A 12 9.50 33.67 -5.51
CA TYR A 12 9.62 32.41 -4.79
C TYR A 12 9.60 32.64 -3.28
N GLU A 13 8.58 32.13 -2.61
CA GLU A 13 8.46 32.14 -1.16
C GLU A 13 8.90 30.79 -0.57
N LEU A 14 9.60 30.84 0.57
CA LEU A 14 10.07 29.63 1.25
C LEU A 14 8.90 28.85 1.85
N ILE A 15 8.89 27.53 1.64
CA ILE A 15 7.98 26.58 2.27
C ILE A 15 8.58 26.19 3.63
N THR A 16 7.97 26.66 4.73
CA THR A 16 8.42 26.38 6.10
C THR A 16 7.69 25.20 6.75
N ASP A 17 6.51 24.88 6.23
CA ASP A 17 5.58 23.85 6.72
C ASP A 17 5.77 22.50 6.03
N ASN A 18 6.65 22.42 5.01
CA ASN A 18 6.83 21.28 4.11
C ASN A 18 5.51 20.83 3.46
N LEU A 19 4.60 21.77 3.20
CA LEU A 19 3.32 21.52 2.56
C LEU A 19 3.31 22.10 1.15
N SER A 20 2.78 21.31 0.22
CA SER A 20 2.44 21.73 -1.12
C SER A 20 0.92 21.70 -1.25
N GLU A 21 0.29 22.86 -1.06
CA GLU A 21 -1.14 23.07 -1.31
C GLU A 21 -1.58 22.67 -2.74
N PRO A 22 -0.87 23.06 -3.83
CA PRO A 22 -1.32 22.72 -5.18
C PRO A 22 -1.25 21.23 -5.48
N LEU A 23 -0.34 20.50 -4.83
CA LEU A 23 -0.24 19.04 -4.97
C LEU A 23 -1.06 18.29 -3.92
N GLN A 24 -1.60 18.99 -2.92
CA GLN A 24 -2.20 18.40 -1.71
C GLN A 24 -1.26 17.38 -1.04
N LEU A 25 0.04 17.70 -0.97
CA LEU A 25 1.06 16.83 -0.40
C LEU A 25 1.77 17.47 0.78
N ARG A 26 2.13 16.64 1.75
CA ARG A 26 3.09 16.93 2.80
C ARG A 26 4.38 16.18 2.51
N LEU A 27 5.50 16.87 2.57
CA LEU A 27 6.83 16.28 2.40
C LEU A 27 7.45 16.08 3.78
N ALA A 28 8.04 14.91 4.01
CA ALA A 28 8.85 14.64 5.18
C ALA A 28 10.23 14.14 4.78
N VAL A 29 11.25 14.50 5.57
CA VAL A 29 12.59 13.93 5.41
C VAL A 29 12.62 12.61 6.16
N GLU A 30 12.76 11.51 5.42
CA GLU A 30 12.95 10.17 5.96
C GLU A 30 14.37 9.73 5.60
N ASP A 31 15.29 9.89 6.55
CA ASP A 31 16.73 9.66 6.37
C ASP A 31 17.33 10.44 5.18
N LYS A 32 17.48 9.77 4.03
CA LYS A 32 18.04 10.30 2.78
C LYS A 32 17.00 10.44 1.67
N LEU A 33 15.75 10.13 1.97
CA LEU A 33 14.63 10.15 1.04
C LEU A 33 13.61 11.20 1.46
N ILE A 34 12.78 11.59 0.49
CA ILE A 34 11.64 12.45 0.71
C ILE A 34 10.40 11.57 0.71
N GLY A 35 9.76 11.47 1.87
CA GLY A 35 8.45 10.86 2.00
C GLY A 35 7.37 11.80 1.51
N PHE A 36 6.55 11.33 0.56
CA PHE A 36 5.36 12.04 0.12
C PHE A 36 4.17 11.53 0.91
N TYR A 37 3.41 12.44 1.51
CA TYR A 37 2.20 12.10 2.26
C TYR A 37 1.04 12.89 1.68
N ARG A 38 -0.10 12.24 1.52
CA ARG A 38 -1.35 12.90 1.14
C ARG A 38 -1.82 13.83 2.26
N LEU A 39 -2.21 15.05 1.93
CA LEU A 39 -2.67 16.02 2.92
C LEU A 39 -4.06 15.66 3.46
N ASP A 40 -4.87 14.99 2.64
CA ASP A 40 -6.24 14.61 2.94
C ASP A 40 -6.35 13.41 3.89
N THR A 41 -5.60 12.33 3.65
CA THR A 41 -5.64 11.12 4.50
C THR A 41 -4.44 10.99 5.43
N GLY A 42 -3.34 11.74 5.17
CA GLY A 42 -2.08 11.55 5.89
C GLY A 42 -1.30 10.31 5.46
N GLU A 43 -1.80 9.56 4.48
CA GLU A 43 -1.17 8.33 4.02
C GLU A 43 0.07 8.62 3.17
N LYS A 44 1.12 7.80 3.37
CA LYS A 44 2.32 7.87 2.57
C LYS A 44 2.00 7.45 1.13
N LEU A 45 2.23 8.35 0.19
CA LEU A 45 2.18 8.07 -1.24
C LEU A 45 3.35 7.16 -1.57
N LEU A 46 3.06 5.86 -1.63
CA LEU A 46 3.93 4.89 -2.26
C LEU A 46 4.12 5.31 -3.71
N ILE A 47 5.38 5.37 -4.15
CA ILE A 47 5.69 5.66 -5.56
C ILE A 47 5.03 4.55 -6.40
N PRO A 48 4.53 4.80 -7.64
CA PRO A 48 3.82 3.78 -8.43
C PRO A 48 4.51 2.41 -8.52
N SER A 49 5.85 2.38 -8.48
CA SER A 49 6.64 1.15 -8.41
C SER A 49 6.46 0.39 -7.09
N GLU A 50 6.43 1.07 -5.95
CA GLU A 50 6.20 0.46 -4.63
C GLU A 50 4.74 0.01 -4.48
N LEU A 51 3.79 0.76 -5.05
CA LEU A 51 2.39 0.35 -5.13
C LEU A 51 2.24 -0.94 -5.96
N ALA A 52 2.94 -1.04 -7.09
CA ALA A 52 2.92 -2.24 -7.94
C ALA A 52 3.48 -3.45 -7.19
N THR A 53 4.60 -3.29 -6.48
CA THR A 53 5.17 -4.37 -5.66
C THR A 53 4.23 -4.79 -4.53
N ALA A 54 3.59 -3.84 -3.84
CA ALA A 54 2.62 -4.15 -2.79
C ALA A 54 1.39 -4.88 -3.35
N LEU A 55 0.92 -4.50 -4.54
CA LEU A 55 -0.18 -5.16 -5.22
C LEU A 55 0.19 -6.60 -5.62
N GLU A 56 1.37 -6.80 -6.19
CA GLU A 56 1.88 -8.14 -6.53
C GLU A 56 1.97 -9.05 -5.29
N GLN A 57 2.49 -8.52 -4.17
CA GLN A 57 2.56 -9.27 -2.92
C GLN A 57 1.18 -9.63 -2.37
N ALA A 58 0.23 -8.69 -2.40
CA ALA A 58 -1.15 -8.94 -1.97
C ALA A 58 -1.83 -9.99 -2.86
N GLN A 59 -1.61 -9.94 -4.18
CA GLN A 59 -2.12 -10.93 -5.13
C GLN A 59 -1.52 -12.32 -4.88
N ALA A 60 -0.21 -12.41 -4.68
CA ALA A 60 0.46 -13.68 -4.39
C ALA A 60 -0.04 -14.31 -3.08
N GLN A 61 -0.27 -13.51 -2.03
CA GLN A 61 -0.85 -13.99 -0.78
C GLN A 61 -2.29 -14.49 -0.96
N ALA A 62 -3.12 -13.74 -1.69
CA ALA A 62 -4.49 -14.14 -1.97
C ALA A 62 -4.57 -15.43 -2.78
N GLU A 63 -3.66 -15.63 -3.74
CA GLU A 63 -3.58 -16.84 -4.55
C GLU A 63 -3.09 -18.05 -3.73
N GLN A 64 -2.10 -17.85 -2.85
CA GLN A 64 -1.66 -18.89 -1.93
C GLN A 64 -2.77 -19.34 -0.97
N GLU A 65 -3.56 -18.39 -0.46
CA GLU A 65 -4.68 -18.70 0.42
C GLU A 65 -5.81 -19.43 -0.33
N ARG A 66 -6.07 -19.09 -1.60
CA ARG A 66 -6.99 -19.84 -2.44
C ARG A 66 -6.53 -21.27 -2.65
N GLN A 67 -5.26 -21.47 -3.04
CA GLN A 67 -4.72 -22.81 -3.25
C GLN A 67 -4.84 -23.66 -1.98
N ARG A 68 -4.51 -23.10 -0.81
CA ARG A 68 -4.67 -23.80 0.47
C ARG A 68 -6.13 -24.19 0.74
N ARG A 69 -7.08 -23.29 0.46
CA ARG A 69 -8.51 -23.59 0.60
C ARG A 69 -8.94 -24.71 -0.33
N GLU A 70 -8.55 -24.64 -1.60
CA GLU A 70 -8.87 -25.67 -2.59
C GLU A 70 -8.26 -27.03 -2.23
N GLU A 71 -7.03 -27.06 -1.73
CA GLU A 71 -6.39 -28.29 -1.23
C GLU A 71 -7.12 -28.86 -0.02
N LEU A 72 -7.54 -28.01 0.92
CA LEU A 72 -8.28 -28.41 2.10
C LEU A 72 -9.68 -28.94 1.73
N GLU A 73 -10.36 -28.27 0.80
CA GLU A 73 -11.66 -28.70 0.27
C GLU A 73 -11.53 -30.03 -0.48
N ALA A 74 -10.48 -30.22 -1.28
CA ALA A 74 -10.21 -31.47 -1.97
C ALA A 74 -9.92 -32.61 -0.97
N GLN A 75 -9.18 -32.34 0.11
CA GLN A 75 -8.94 -33.32 1.18
C GLN A 75 -10.23 -33.67 1.92
N LEU A 76 -11.06 -32.68 2.26
CA LEU A 76 -12.37 -32.90 2.88
C LEU A 76 -13.31 -33.69 1.96
N ALA A 77 -13.31 -33.40 0.66
CA ALA A 77 -14.09 -34.14 -0.32
C ALA A 77 -13.64 -35.60 -0.41
N ARG A 78 -12.33 -35.86 -0.45
CA ARG A 78 -11.76 -37.22 -0.41
C ARG A 78 -12.12 -37.94 0.89
N TYR A 79 -12.02 -37.24 2.02
CA TYR A 79 -12.36 -37.80 3.32
C TYR A 79 -13.85 -38.17 3.39
N ARG A 80 -14.75 -37.30 2.93
CA ARG A 80 -16.19 -37.58 2.81
C ARG A 80 -16.48 -38.76 1.87
N GLN A 81 -15.77 -38.87 0.75
CA GLN A 81 -15.93 -40.01 -0.16
C GLN A 81 -15.45 -41.33 0.45
N GLN A 82 -14.40 -41.29 1.27
CA GLN A 82 -13.78 -42.48 1.83
C GLN A 82 -14.41 -42.95 3.15
N PHE A 83 -14.95 -42.02 3.96
CA PHE A 83 -15.45 -42.30 5.31
C PHE A 83 -16.92 -41.93 5.54
N GLY A 84 -17.62 -41.34 4.56
CA GLY A 84 -19.01 -40.85 4.72
C GLY A 84 -19.08 -39.50 5.47
N GLU A 85 -20.29 -39.02 5.79
CA GLU A 85 -20.47 -37.81 6.59
C GLU A 85 -19.80 -37.96 7.97
N LEU A 86 -18.97 -36.99 8.34
CA LEU A 86 -18.48 -36.85 9.71
C LEU A 86 -19.70 -36.66 10.63
N PRO A 87 -19.90 -37.51 11.65
CA PRO A 87 -20.93 -37.25 12.65
C PRO A 87 -20.61 -35.93 13.39
N GLU A 88 -21.65 -35.13 13.64
CA GLU A 88 -21.60 -33.85 14.36
C GLU A 88 -20.88 -33.92 15.72
#